data_AF-A0A934HPT5-F1
#
_entry.id   AF-A0A934HPT5-F1
#
_cell.length_a   1.000
_cell.length_b   1.000
_cell.length_c   1.000
_cell.angle_alpha   90.00
_cell.angle_beta   90.00
_cell.angle_gamma   90.00
#
_symmetry.space_group_name_H-M   'P 1'
#
loop_
_entity.id
_entity.type
_entity.pdbx_description
1 polymer ?
#
loop_
_entity_poly.entity_id
_entity_poly.type
_entity_poly.pdbx_seq_one_letter_code
_entity_poly.pdbx_strand_id
1 'polypeptide(L)'
;MTEQQRIEALETWRADMLREMRLEKTCGQLALILMSIPEEDIPGVAELMQGWLEYVSAGMPDVDIWSKLRSDAGFWADIATTAEIEAYVGAGLRRIERATFAESARKRIFVDLWEQMSNADRHAFMARVDPEGNFQRGAA
;
A
#
# COMPACT_ATOMS: atom_id res chain seq x y z
N MET A 1 6.07 -3.84 46.12
CA MET A 1 5.03 -4.38 45.21
C MET A 1 4.12 -5.28 46.03
N THR A 2 2.82 -4.98 46.06
CA THR A 2 1.83 -5.74 46.83
C THR A 2 1.50 -7.07 46.15
N GLU A 3 0.96 -8.03 46.89
CA GLU A 3 0.52 -9.33 46.35
C GLU A 3 -0.52 -9.16 45.23
N GLN A 4 -1.40 -8.17 45.38
CA GLN A 4 -2.40 -7.80 44.38
C GLN A 4 -1.78 -7.31 43.07
N GLN A 5 -0.71 -6.50 43.15
CA GLN A 5 0.04 -6.05 41.96
C GLN A 5 0.75 -7.19 41.23
N ARG A 6 1.13 -8.27 41.94
CA ARG A 6 1.74 -9.46 41.32
C ARG A 6 0.72 -10.30 40.57
N ILE A 7 -0.49 -10.44 41.12
CA ILE A 7 -1.59 -11.19 40.48
C ILE A 7 -2.00 -10.48 39.18
N GLU A 8 -2.20 -9.17 39.21
CA GLU A 8 -2.59 -8.38 38.04
C GLU A 8 -1.53 -8.41 36.93
N ALA A 9 -0.24 -8.36 37.29
CA ALA A 9 0.87 -8.50 36.35
C ALA A 9 0.90 -9.90 35.70
N LEU A 10 0.62 -10.96 36.46
CA LEU A 10 0.56 -12.33 35.94
C LEU A 10 -0.64 -12.54 35.01
N GLU A 11 -1.80 -11.95 35.31
CA GLU A 11 -2.98 -12.02 34.45
C GLU A 11 -2.78 -11.28 33.13
N THR A 12 -2.17 -10.09 33.19
CA THR A 12 -1.79 -9.31 32.00
C THR A 12 -0.81 -10.10 31.13
N TRP A 13 0.27 -10.61 31.74
CA TRP A 13 1.25 -11.43 31.03
C TRP A 13 0.63 -12.68 30.39
N ARG A 14 -0.28 -13.36 31.10
CA ARG A 14 -0.99 -14.53 30.57
C ARG A 14 -1.89 -14.15 29.39
N ALA A 15 -2.57 -13.02 29.45
CA ALA A 15 -3.44 -12.54 28.37
C ALA A 15 -2.63 -12.20 27.10
N ASP A 16 -1.49 -11.54 27.27
CA ASP A 16 -0.57 -11.19 26.18
C ASP A 16 0.05 -12.44 25.55
N MET A 17 0.56 -13.36 26.38
CA MET A 17 1.10 -14.64 25.91
C MET A 17 0.05 -15.43 25.10
N LEU A 18 -1.20 -15.51 25.58
CA LEU A 18 -2.27 -16.19 24.84
C LEU A 18 -2.64 -15.48 23.54
N ARG A 19 -2.50 -14.15 23.48
CA ARG A 19 -2.72 -13.37 22.26
C ARG A 19 -1.63 -13.65 21.23
N GLU A 20 -0.36 -13.66 21.64
CA GLU A 20 0.79 -13.98 20.79
C GLU A 20 0.68 -15.39 20.22
N MET A 21 0.38 -16.39 21.06
CA MET A 21 0.19 -17.77 20.61
C MET A 21 -0.95 -17.92 19.59
N ARG A 22 -2.06 -17.18 19.76
CA ARG A 22 -3.16 -17.17 18.79
C ARG A 22 -2.75 -16.54 17.47
N LEU A 23 -1.97 -15.45 17.52
CA LEU A 23 -1.48 -14.78 16.32
C LEU A 23 -0.53 -15.70 15.54
N GLU A 24 0.43 -16.31 16.22
CA GLU A 24 1.38 -17.24 15.61
C GLU A 24 0.66 -18.41 14.92
N LYS A 25 -0.33 -19.01 15.60
CA LYS A 25 -1.15 -20.07 15.02
C LYS A 25 -1.90 -19.59 13.77
N THR A 26 -2.50 -18.41 13.82
CA THR A 26 -3.25 -17.85 12.70
C THR A 26 -2.33 -17.57 11.50
N CYS A 27 -1.16 -16.99 11.75
CA CYS A 27 -0.15 -16.74 10.72
C CYS A 27 0.35 -18.05 10.08
N GLY A 28 0.61 -19.08 10.89
CA GLY A 28 1.01 -20.39 10.40
C GLY A 28 -0.06 -21.04 9.51
N GLN A 29 -1.33 -20.95 9.90
CA GLN A 29 -2.46 -21.45 9.10
C GLN A 29 -2.59 -20.69 7.78
N LEU A 30 -2.47 -19.37 7.81
CA LEU A 30 -2.51 -18.55 6.60
C LEU A 30 -1.36 -18.91 5.65
N ALA A 31 -0.13 -19.05 6.16
CA ALA A 31 1.01 -19.43 5.34
C ALA A 31 0.81 -20.79 4.66
N LEU A 32 0.28 -21.79 5.39
CA LEU A 32 -0.03 -23.10 4.81
C LEU A 32 -1.06 -23.01 3.68
N ILE A 33 -2.11 -22.20 3.86
CA ILE A 33 -3.13 -21.98 2.83
C ILE A 33 -2.50 -21.33 1.59
N LEU A 34 -1.72 -20.26 1.78
CA LEU A 34 -1.08 -19.54 0.67
C LEU A 34 -0.11 -20.42 -0.13
N MET A 35 0.61 -21.31 0.54
CA MET A 35 1.52 -22.27 -0.12
C MET A 35 0.79 -23.38 -0.90
N SER A 36 -0.52 -23.53 -0.72
CA SER A 36 -1.33 -24.54 -1.42
C SER A 36 -2.03 -24.02 -2.67
N ILE A 37 -1.85 -22.74 -2.99
CA ILE A 37 -2.56 -22.06 -4.08
C ILE A 37 -1.89 -22.41 -5.43
N PRO A 38 -2.68 -22.82 -6.45
CA PRO A 38 -2.17 -23.03 -7.81
C PRO A 38 -1.54 -21.75 -8.38
N GLU A 39 -0.49 -21.86 -9.19
CA GLU A 39 0.24 -20.69 -9.72
C GLU A 39 -0.66 -19.75 -10.54
N GLU A 40 -1.63 -20.32 -11.26
CA GLU A 40 -2.62 -19.58 -12.04
C GLU A 40 -3.55 -18.69 -11.20
N ASP A 41 -3.77 -19.04 -9.93
CA ASP A 41 -4.69 -18.34 -9.02
C ASP A 41 -3.98 -17.31 -8.13
N ILE A 42 -2.63 -17.34 -8.07
CA ILE A 42 -1.81 -16.41 -7.27
C ILE A 42 -2.18 -14.94 -7.52
N PRO A 43 -2.34 -14.46 -8.77
CA PRO A 43 -2.64 -13.05 -9.01
C PRO A 43 -3.96 -12.60 -8.38
N GLY A 44 -5.01 -13.42 -8.50
CA GLY A 44 -6.33 -13.11 -7.95
C GLY A 44 -6.34 -13.13 -6.41
N VAL A 45 -5.59 -14.05 -5.80
CA VAL A 45 -5.45 -14.11 -4.33
C VAL A 45 -4.62 -12.93 -3.81
N ALA A 46 -3.54 -12.55 -4.52
CA ALA A 46 -2.76 -11.38 -4.16
C ALA A 46 -3.60 -10.10 -4.22
N GLU A 47 -4.45 -9.95 -5.25
CA GLU A 47 -5.39 -8.83 -5.36
C GLU A 47 -6.44 -8.84 -4.24
N LEU A 48 -7.00 -10.01 -3.91
CA LEU A 48 -7.94 -10.15 -2.79
C LEU A 48 -7.28 -9.79 -1.45
N MET A 49 -6.07 -10.29 -1.17
CA MET A 49 -5.32 -9.98 0.04
C MET A 49 -4.98 -8.50 0.11
N GLN A 50 -4.55 -7.91 -1.00
CA GLN A 50 -4.29 -6.48 -1.08
C GLN A 50 -5.57 -5.66 -0.88
N GLY A 51 -6.70 -6.08 -1.45
CA GLY A 51 -8.00 -5.44 -1.22
C GLY A 51 -8.47 -5.58 0.22
N TRP A 52 -8.21 -6.73 0.85
CA TRP A 52 -8.46 -6.95 2.27
C TRP A 52 -7.56 -6.06 3.13
N LEU A 53 -6.25 -6.00 2.86
CA LEU A 53 -5.32 -5.08 3.51
C LEU A 53 -5.75 -3.64 3.31
N GLU A 54 -6.14 -3.25 2.11
CA GLU A 54 -6.70 -1.93 1.85
C GLU A 54 -8.01 -1.70 2.59
N TYR A 55 -8.84 -2.71 2.82
CA TYR A 55 -10.09 -2.63 3.56
C TYR A 55 -9.88 -2.57 5.09
N VAL A 56 -9.03 -3.43 5.65
CA VAL A 56 -8.72 -3.42 7.09
C VAL A 56 -7.77 -2.28 7.47
N SER A 57 -7.00 -1.79 6.51
CA SER A 57 -6.19 -0.57 6.62
C SER A 57 -6.91 0.66 6.03
N ALA A 58 -8.14 0.54 5.49
CA ALA A 58 -9.02 1.66 5.13
C ALA A 58 -9.61 2.23 6.42
N GLY A 59 -8.72 2.89 7.15
CA GLY A 59 -8.95 3.37 8.49
C GLY A 59 -7.76 4.14 9.06
N MET A 60 -6.49 3.90 8.65
CA MET A 60 -5.33 4.69 9.10
C MET A 60 -4.08 4.64 8.17
N PRO A 61 -3.20 5.67 8.19
CA PRO A 61 -1.96 5.78 7.39
C PRO A 61 -0.79 4.99 8.02
N ASP A 62 0.33 4.76 7.30
CA ASP A 62 1.26 3.65 7.65
C ASP A 62 2.78 3.96 7.67
N VAL A 63 3.35 4.61 8.68
CA VAL A 63 4.79 4.41 9.07
C VAL A 63 4.99 4.92 10.46
N ASP A 64 5.78 4.17 11.21
CA ASP A 64 5.63 3.96 12.64
C ASP A 64 4.21 3.50 12.94
N ILE A 65 4.09 2.46 13.75
CA ILE A 65 2.82 2.08 14.40
C ILE A 65 2.20 3.28 15.17
N TRP A 66 2.93 4.40 15.26
CA TRP A 66 2.57 5.71 15.80
C TRP A 66 2.78 6.94 14.89
N SER A 67 3.18 6.84 13.62
CA SER A 67 3.39 8.02 12.75
C SER A 67 2.64 7.94 11.41
N LYS A 68 2.61 9.06 10.70
CA LYS A 68 1.63 9.34 9.66
C LYS A 68 2.32 9.27 8.30
N LEU A 69 2.46 8.09 7.66
CA LEU A 69 3.18 7.95 6.36
C LEU A 69 3.00 9.04 5.34
N ARG A 70 1.75 9.42 5.10
CA ARG A 70 1.47 10.44 4.08
C ARG A 70 1.93 11.81 4.54
N SER A 71 1.81 12.09 5.85
CA SER A 71 2.34 13.31 6.46
C SER A 71 3.86 13.32 6.46
N ASP A 72 4.50 12.17 6.75
CA ASP A 72 5.95 12.05 6.78
C ASP A 72 6.50 12.13 5.36
N ALA A 73 5.89 11.43 4.39
CA ALA A 73 6.25 11.53 2.98
C ALA A 73 6.03 12.94 2.42
N GLY A 74 4.95 13.62 2.81
CA GLY A 74 4.72 15.03 2.47
C GLY A 74 5.82 15.93 3.06
N PHE A 75 6.11 15.78 4.35
CA PHE A 75 7.19 16.50 5.02
C PHE A 75 8.55 16.28 4.34
N TRP A 76 8.88 15.03 3.99
CA TRP A 76 10.12 14.70 3.28
C TRP A 76 10.14 15.27 1.86
N ALA A 77 9.01 15.24 1.14
CA ALA A 77 8.90 15.86 -0.17
C ALA A 77 9.06 17.39 -0.12
N ASP A 78 8.51 18.04 0.90
CA ASP A 78 8.59 19.49 1.08
C ASP A 78 10.02 19.99 1.33
N ILE A 79 10.86 19.18 1.98
CA ILE A 79 12.27 19.55 2.27
C ILE A 79 13.26 18.99 1.26
N ALA A 80 12.84 18.05 0.40
CA ALA A 80 13.70 17.45 -0.61
C ALA A 80 14.04 18.44 -1.72
N THR A 81 15.25 18.33 -2.25
CA THR A 81 15.65 19.05 -3.46
C THR A 81 14.96 18.48 -4.69
N THR A 82 14.84 19.28 -5.75
CA THR A 82 14.25 18.82 -7.03
C THR A 82 14.94 17.56 -7.56
N ALA A 83 16.26 17.47 -7.43
CA ALA A 83 17.05 16.31 -7.87
C ALA A 83 16.73 15.04 -7.06
N GLU A 84 16.49 15.17 -5.75
CA GLU A 84 16.09 14.05 -4.90
C GLU A 84 14.68 13.58 -5.22
N ILE A 85 13.73 14.50 -5.42
CA ILE A 85 12.37 14.16 -5.86
C ILE A 85 12.43 13.41 -7.20
N GLU A 86 13.15 13.92 -8.18
CA GLU A 86 13.30 13.27 -9.50
C GLU A 86 13.90 11.86 -9.37
N ALA A 87 14.95 11.70 -8.55
CA ALA A 87 15.60 10.42 -8.33
C ALA A 87 14.66 9.39 -7.66
N TYR A 88 13.94 9.79 -6.61
CA TYR A 88 13.01 8.92 -5.88
C TYR A 88 11.78 8.56 -6.72
N VAL A 89 11.16 9.53 -7.38
CA VAL A 89 10.02 9.30 -8.27
C VAL A 89 10.43 8.39 -9.43
N GLY A 90 11.56 8.68 -10.09
CA GLY A 90 12.07 7.85 -11.19
C GLY A 90 12.39 6.41 -10.75
N ALA A 91 12.98 6.22 -9.57
CA ALA A 91 13.23 4.89 -9.01
C ALA A 91 11.91 4.16 -8.67
N GLY A 92 10.95 4.87 -8.08
CA GLY A 92 9.61 4.35 -7.79
C GLY A 92 8.88 3.89 -9.04
N LEU A 93 8.84 4.74 -10.08
CA LEU A 93 8.21 4.43 -11.36
C LEU A 93 8.82 3.20 -12.04
N ARG A 94 10.16 3.06 -12.06
CA ARG A 94 10.82 1.86 -12.59
C ARG A 94 10.51 0.60 -11.77
N ARG A 95 10.27 0.74 -10.47
CA ARG A 95 9.87 -0.37 -9.61
C ARG A 95 8.41 -0.79 -9.80
N ILE A 96 7.53 0.11 -10.26
CA ILE A 96 6.11 -0.19 -10.51
C ILE A 96 5.95 -1.41 -11.43
N GLU A 97 6.81 -1.60 -12.43
CA GLU A 97 6.75 -2.78 -13.32
C GLU A 97 6.92 -4.11 -12.59
N ARG A 98 7.59 -4.11 -11.44
CA ARG A 98 7.86 -5.31 -10.63
C ARG A 98 7.07 -5.34 -9.33
N ALA A 99 6.32 -4.29 -9.01
CA ALA A 99 5.54 -4.18 -7.80
C ALA A 99 4.06 -4.47 -8.09
N THR A 100 3.47 -5.40 -7.37
CA THR A 100 2.03 -5.68 -7.45
C THR A 100 1.27 -4.55 -6.75
N PHE A 101 0.99 -3.46 -7.47
CA PHE A 101 0.06 -2.44 -6.98
C PHE A 101 -1.38 -2.88 -7.23
N ALA A 102 -2.23 -2.71 -6.20
CA ALA A 102 -3.67 -2.73 -6.40
C ALA A 102 -4.07 -1.76 -7.51
N GLU A 103 -5.16 -2.03 -8.21
CA GLU A 103 -5.74 -1.09 -9.16
C GLU A 103 -6.02 0.28 -8.52
N SER A 104 -6.46 0.30 -7.25
CA SER A 104 -6.72 1.53 -6.51
C SER A 104 -5.47 2.41 -6.35
N ALA A 105 -4.31 1.80 -6.09
CA ALA A 105 -3.04 2.50 -5.94
C ALA A 105 -2.54 3.08 -7.27
N ARG A 106 -2.67 2.33 -8.35
CA ARG A 106 -2.33 2.79 -9.71
C ARG A 106 -3.16 4.01 -10.12
N LYS A 107 -4.46 4.00 -9.82
CA LYS A 107 -5.37 5.14 -10.09
C LYS A 107 -4.95 6.40 -9.32
N ARG A 108 -4.60 6.29 -8.04
CA ARG A 108 -4.15 7.44 -7.24
C ARG A 108 -2.88 8.07 -7.82
N ILE A 109 -1.86 7.25 -8.11
CA ILE A 109 -0.61 7.72 -8.73
C ILE A 109 -0.86 8.40 -10.08
N PHE A 110 -1.75 7.84 -10.90
CA PHE A 110 -2.13 8.45 -12.17
C PHE A 110 -2.80 9.81 -11.99
N VAL A 111 -3.71 9.96 -11.03
CA VAL A 111 -4.38 11.24 -10.72
C VAL A 111 -3.36 12.27 -10.25
N ASP A 112 -2.43 11.92 -9.36
CA ASP A 112 -1.40 12.84 -8.89
C ASP A 112 -0.55 13.37 -10.06
N LEU A 113 -0.17 12.50 -11.01
CA LEU A 113 0.55 12.90 -12.22
C LEU A 113 -0.31 13.77 -13.15
N TRP A 114 -1.57 13.40 -13.34
CA TRP A 114 -2.54 14.13 -14.16
C TRP A 114 -2.75 15.57 -13.66
N GLU A 115 -2.83 15.74 -12.35
CA GLU A 115 -3.02 17.04 -11.70
C GLU A 115 -1.81 17.98 -11.87
N GLN A 116 -0.62 17.46 -12.15
CA GLN A 116 0.56 18.28 -12.43
C GLN A 116 0.72 18.64 -13.92
N MET A 117 -0.06 18.02 -14.82
CA MET A 117 -0.01 18.34 -16.25
C MET A 117 -0.66 19.70 -16.55
N SER A 118 -0.15 20.39 -17.58
CA SER A 118 -0.77 21.61 -18.08
C SER A 118 -2.16 21.32 -18.67
N ASN A 119 -3.04 22.32 -18.73
CA ASN A 119 -4.33 22.16 -19.41
C ASN A 119 -4.17 21.78 -20.88
N ALA A 120 -3.10 22.24 -21.54
CA ALA A 120 -2.79 21.86 -22.90
C ALA A 120 -2.45 20.36 -23.00
N ASP A 121 -1.60 19.85 -22.10
CA ASP A 121 -1.22 18.44 -22.08
C ASP A 121 -2.38 17.52 -21.71
N ARG A 122 -3.22 17.94 -20.76
CA ARG A 122 -4.46 17.22 -20.42
C ARG A 122 -5.39 17.10 -21.63
N HIS A 123 -5.60 18.20 -22.37
CA HIS A 123 -6.40 18.15 -23.60
C HIS A 123 -5.75 17.29 -24.69
N ALA A 124 -4.43 17.38 -24.86
CA ALA A 124 -3.69 16.56 -25.81
C ALA A 124 -3.78 15.07 -25.47
N PHE A 125 -3.73 14.72 -24.18
CA PHE A 125 -3.94 13.36 -23.71
C PHE A 125 -5.38 12.89 -23.97
N MET A 126 -6.40 13.70 -23.61
CA MET A 126 -7.80 13.36 -23.86
C MET A 126 -8.12 13.21 -25.34
N ALA A 127 -7.46 13.98 -26.23
CA ALA A 127 -7.61 13.83 -27.67
C ALA A 127 -7.12 12.46 -28.20
N ARG A 128 -6.34 11.73 -27.39
CA ARG A 128 -5.87 10.37 -27.70
C ARG A 128 -6.74 9.30 -27.04
N VAL A 129 -7.79 9.67 -26.32
CA VAL A 129 -8.72 8.74 -25.67
C VAL A 129 -10.08 8.88 -26.35
N ASP A 130 -10.62 7.78 -26.86
CA ASP A 130 -11.98 7.79 -27.43
C ASP A 130 -13.06 7.82 -26.32
N PRO A 131 -14.33 8.09 -26.66
CA PRO A 131 -15.42 8.10 -25.67
C PRO A 131 -15.60 6.77 -24.91
N GLU A 132 -15.14 5.67 -25.49
CA GLU A 132 -15.15 4.32 -24.91
C GLU A 132 -13.95 4.05 -23.99
N GLY A 133 -13.00 4.99 -23.90
CA GLY A 133 -11.82 4.91 -23.02
C GLY A 133 -10.61 4.22 -23.65
N ASN A 134 -10.62 3.91 -24.94
CA ASN A 134 -9.48 3.31 -25.63
C ASN A 134 -8.46 4.36 -26.02
N PHE A 135 -7.19 4.04 -25.80
CA PHE A 135 -6.08 4.92 -26.15
C PHE A 135 -5.66 4.73 -27.62
N GLN A 136 -5.78 5.78 -28.41
CA GLN A 136 -5.36 5.84 -29.80
C GLN A 136 -3.84 6.10 -29.87
N ARG A 137 -3.06 5.03 -30.08
CA ARG A 137 -1.61 5.11 -30.29
C ARG A 137 -1.29 5.67 -31.69
N GLY A 138 -1.21 6.99 -31.80
CA GLY A 138 -0.64 7.73 -32.95
C GLY A 138 0.52 8.63 -32.50
N ALA A 139 1.51 8.81 -33.39
CA ALA A 139 2.88 9.29 -33.17
C ALA A 139 3.05 10.55 -32.30
N ALA A 140 4.11 10.54 -31.49
CA ALA A 140 4.67 11.71 -30.81
C ALA A 140 5.41 12.61 -31.80
#